data_AF-A0A7K2CAJ2-F1
#
_entry.id   AF-A0A7K2CAJ2-F1
#
_cell.length_a   1.000
_cell.length_b   1.000
_cell.length_c   1.000
_cell.angle_alpha   90.00
_cell.angle_beta   90.00
_cell.angle_gamma   90.00
#
_symmetry.space_group_name_H-M   'P 1'
#
loop_
_entity.id
_entity.type
_entity.pdbx_description
1 polymer ?
#
loop_
_entity_poly.entity_id
_entity_poly.type
_entity_poly.pdbx_seq_one_letter_code
_entity_poly.pdbx_strand_id
1 'polypeptide(L)'
;MYIRDKPRTLNSGEQANTFTLVESYRVNGSPKQRTLLNLGQDFHIPKSQWRTLTRLIEDQLRGYARLPMEDDALIQACQDIVQRLRDKGYDIHDPRDDRDAILTYEIDHVDTRTVGGERVALKALRLLGFSQLLRTLGLNENQIRSATALVVGRMLSPGSELQTHQWMRERSSILELLRAELPSERLLYDIGDLH
;
A
#
# COMPACT_ATOMS: atom_id res chain seq x y z
N MET A 1 -11.46 9.84 9.07
CA MET A 1 -12.64 9.10 9.58
C MET A 1 -12.23 8.30 10.81
N TYR A 2 -13.18 7.93 11.67
CA TYR A 2 -12.95 7.01 12.79
C TYR A 2 -14.21 6.21 13.13
N ILE A 3 -14.04 5.07 13.81
CA ILE A 3 -15.14 4.25 14.33
C ILE A 3 -15.33 4.56 15.80
N ARG A 4 -16.58 4.80 16.21
CA ARG A 4 -16.98 4.91 17.63
C ARG A 4 -17.91 3.78 18.01
N ASP A 5 -17.76 3.29 19.22
CA ASP A 5 -18.71 2.45 19.91
C ASP A 5 -19.67 3.31 20.76
N LYS A 6 -20.93 2.89 20.82
CA LYS A 6 -21.92 3.45 21.74
C LYS A 6 -22.66 2.31 22.45
N PRO A 7 -22.76 2.36 23.79
CA PRO A 7 -23.58 1.42 24.52
C PRO A 7 -25.07 1.66 24.19
N ARG A 8 -25.81 0.57 24.00
CA ARG A 8 -27.24 0.56 23.75
C ARG A 8 -27.89 -0.53 24.60
N THR A 9 -28.92 -0.17 25.35
CA THR A 9 -29.75 -1.14 26.07
C THR A 9 -30.71 -1.80 25.09
N LEU A 10 -30.68 -3.13 25.01
CA LEU A 10 -31.63 -3.92 24.24
C LEU A 10 -32.97 -4.04 24.99
N ASN A 11 -34.03 -4.37 24.26
CA ASN A 11 -35.36 -4.61 24.86
C ASN A 11 -35.34 -5.80 25.84
N SER A 12 -34.34 -6.68 25.77
CA SER A 12 -34.08 -7.78 26.72
C SER A 12 -33.45 -7.33 28.04
N GLY A 13 -33.04 -6.06 28.17
CA GLY A 13 -32.29 -5.55 29.32
C GLY A 13 -30.77 -5.74 29.22
N GLU A 14 -30.28 -6.45 28.20
CA GLU A 14 -28.84 -6.62 27.96
C GLU A 14 -28.20 -5.36 27.35
N GLN A 15 -26.98 -5.05 27.76
CA GLN A 15 -26.20 -3.97 27.16
C GLN A 15 -25.42 -4.48 25.95
N ALA A 16 -25.68 -3.91 24.79
CA ALA A 16 -24.96 -4.22 23.56
C ALA A 16 -24.32 -2.95 22.98
N ASN A 17 -23.15 -3.08 22.39
CA ASN A 17 -22.47 -1.96 21.73
C ASN A 17 -22.89 -1.87 20.27
N THR A 18 -23.21 -0.66 19.80
CA THR A 18 -23.42 -0.37 18.38
C THR A 18 -22.25 0.45 17.85
N PHE A 19 -21.76 0.10 16.66
CA PHE A 19 -20.61 0.74 16.04
C PHE A 19 -21.06 1.74 14.97
N THR A 20 -20.39 2.88 14.89
CA THR A 20 -20.73 3.95 13.94
C THR A 20 -19.48 4.50 13.31
N LEU A 21 -19.48 4.63 11.98
CA LEU A 21 -18.45 5.35 11.22
C LEU A 21 -18.75 6.84 11.25
N VAL A 22 -17.78 7.61 11.72
CA VAL A 22 -17.87 9.06 11.91
C VAL A 22 -16.76 9.75 11.13
N GLU A 23 -17.11 10.89 10.58
CA GLU A 23 -16.15 11.82 9.99
C GLU A 23 -16.00 13.05 10.87
N SER A 24 -14.76 13.48 11.04
CA SER A 24 -14.43 14.78 11.62
C SER A 24 -14.01 15.70 10.48
N TYR A 25 -14.66 16.84 10.36
CA TYR A 25 -14.36 17.89 9.38
C TYR A 25 -14.22 19.23 10.12
N ARG A 26 -13.65 20.25 9.48
CA ARG A 26 -13.53 21.58 10.08
C ARG A 26 -14.40 22.56 9.30
N VAL A 27 -14.94 23.53 10.03
CA VAL A 27 -15.70 24.66 9.46
C VAL A 27 -15.24 25.89 10.20
N ASN A 28 -14.68 26.86 9.49
CA ASN A 28 -14.16 28.12 10.07
C ASN A 28 -13.20 27.84 11.24
N GLY A 29 -12.29 26.88 11.06
CA GLY A 29 -11.31 26.53 12.09
C GLY A 29 -11.88 25.77 13.30
N SER A 30 -13.16 25.43 13.36
CA SER A 30 -13.76 24.64 14.45
C SER A 30 -13.98 23.17 14.04
N PRO A 31 -13.58 22.18 14.85
CA PRO A 31 -13.84 20.78 14.56
C PRO A 31 -15.33 20.45 14.71
N LYS A 32 -15.91 19.84 13.68
CA LYS A 32 -17.28 19.32 13.64
C LYS A 32 -17.24 17.84 13.30
N GLN A 33 -18.29 17.12 13.67
CA GLN A 33 -18.41 15.69 13.43
C GLN A 33 -19.74 15.36 12.76
N ARG A 34 -19.71 14.51 11.72
CA ARG A 34 -20.91 13.96 11.09
C ARG A 34 -20.89 12.43 11.11
N THR A 35 -22.05 11.83 11.36
CA THR A 35 -22.21 10.37 11.28
C THR A 35 -22.40 9.96 9.83
N LEU A 36 -21.52 9.09 9.31
CA LEU A 36 -21.61 8.61 7.93
C LEU A 36 -22.49 7.37 7.84
N LEU A 37 -22.19 6.37 8.68
CA LEU A 37 -22.80 5.05 8.59
C LEU A 37 -22.97 4.43 9.98
N ASN A 38 -24.12 3.81 10.22
CA ASN A 38 -24.29 2.90 11.35
C ASN A 38 -23.83 1.50 10.91
N LEU A 39 -22.82 0.96 11.57
CA LEU A 39 -22.25 -0.36 11.27
C LEU A 39 -23.03 -1.49 11.95
N GLY A 40 -23.91 -1.17 12.89
CA GLY A 40 -24.73 -2.15 13.61
C GLY A 40 -24.00 -2.79 14.79
N GLN A 41 -24.60 -3.86 15.31
CA GLN A 41 -24.03 -4.69 16.37
C GLN A 41 -23.18 -5.84 15.80
N ASP A 42 -23.47 -6.27 14.56
CA ASP A 42 -22.77 -7.34 13.84
C ASP A 42 -21.43 -6.90 13.22
N PHE A 43 -20.82 -5.85 13.76
CA PHE A 43 -19.52 -5.38 13.31
C PHE A 43 -18.41 -6.05 14.12
N HIS A 44 -17.70 -6.98 13.49
CA HIS A 44 -16.79 -7.92 14.16
C HIS A 44 -15.31 -7.55 14.06
N ILE A 45 -14.96 -6.41 13.43
CA ILE A 45 -13.55 -6.02 13.29
C ILE A 45 -12.99 -5.57 14.66
N PRO A 46 -11.86 -6.13 15.13
CA PRO A 46 -11.29 -5.78 16.41
C PRO A 46 -10.83 -4.32 16.47
N LYS A 47 -10.94 -3.70 17.65
CA LYS A 47 -10.62 -2.27 17.88
C LYS A 47 -9.20 -1.90 17.46
N SER A 48 -8.24 -2.82 17.59
CA SER A 48 -6.86 -2.65 17.13
C SER A 48 -6.74 -2.40 15.62
N GLN A 49 -7.68 -2.91 14.83
CA GLN A 49 -7.68 -2.80 13.37
C GLN A 49 -8.56 -1.64 12.84
N TRP A 50 -9.32 -0.95 13.70
CA TRP A 50 -10.23 0.12 13.26
C TRP A 50 -9.51 1.22 12.51
N ARG A 51 -8.32 1.63 12.96
CA ARG A 51 -7.52 2.66 12.30
C ARG A 51 -7.10 2.21 10.90
N THR A 52 -6.70 0.95 10.76
CA THR A 52 -6.35 0.35 9.47
C THR A 52 -7.55 0.32 8.54
N LEU A 53 -8.71 -0.15 9.03
CA LEU A 53 -9.96 -0.16 8.26
C LEU A 53 -10.37 1.24 7.79
N THR A 54 -10.36 2.23 8.67
CA THR A 54 -10.76 3.61 8.31
C THR A 54 -9.84 4.21 7.27
N ARG A 55 -8.54 3.87 7.32
CA ARG A 55 -7.59 4.30 6.29
C ARG A 55 -7.87 3.61 4.96
N LEU A 56 -8.14 2.31 4.96
CA LEU A 56 -8.48 1.56 3.74
C LEU A 56 -9.74 2.10 3.06
N ILE A 57 -10.75 2.46 3.85
CA ILE A 57 -11.98 3.09 3.36
C ILE A 57 -11.66 4.42 2.68
N GLU A 58 -10.87 5.27 3.33
CA GLU A 58 -10.45 6.56 2.77
C GLU A 58 -9.63 6.40 1.48
N ASP A 59 -8.63 5.51 1.48
CA ASP A 59 -7.80 5.23 0.31
C ASP A 59 -8.65 4.72 -0.87
N GLN A 60 -9.61 3.83 -0.61
CA GLN A 60 -10.50 3.30 -1.64
C GLN A 60 -11.50 4.34 -2.17
N LEU A 61 -11.97 5.25 -1.32
CA LEU A 61 -12.85 6.35 -1.73
C LEU A 61 -12.10 7.40 -2.57
N ARG A 62 -10.83 7.67 -2.24
CA ARG A 62 -9.94 8.59 -2.98
C ARG A 62 -9.35 7.96 -4.26
N GLY A 63 -9.51 6.65 -4.46
CA GLY A 63 -8.97 5.93 -5.62
C GLY A 63 -7.47 5.65 -5.55
N TYR A 64 -6.87 5.67 -4.35
CA TYR A 64 -5.45 5.36 -4.20
C TYR A 64 -5.14 3.88 -4.47
N ALA A 65 -4.00 3.64 -5.14
CA ALA A 65 -3.51 2.30 -5.39
C ALA A 65 -3.17 1.60 -4.06
N ARG A 66 -3.64 0.36 -3.91
CA ARG A 66 -3.43 -0.43 -2.69
C ARG A 66 -2.34 -1.46 -2.88
N LEU A 67 -1.50 -1.61 -1.87
CA LEU A 67 -0.63 -2.78 -1.75
C LEU A 67 -1.48 -4.00 -1.35
N PRO A 68 -1.17 -5.20 -1.87
CA PRO A 68 -1.87 -6.42 -1.47
C PRO A 68 -1.74 -6.65 0.04
N MET A 69 -2.85 -7.01 0.69
CA MET A 69 -2.96 -7.25 2.13
C MET A 69 -3.48 -8.67 2.37
N GLU A 70 -2.99 -9.33 3.42
CA GLU A 70 -3.32 -10.71 3.79
C GLU A 70 -4.39 -10.75 4.93
N ASP A 71 -5.42 -9.91 4.88
CA ASP A 71 -6.54 -9.90 5.85
C ASP A 71 -7.88 -9.75 5.12
N ASP A 72 -8.46 -10.89 4.73
CA ASP A 72 -9.70 -10.95 3.94
C ASP A 72 -10.90 -10.33 4.67
N ALA A 73 -10.97 -10.47 6.00
CA ALA A 73 -12.07 -9.92 6.79
C ALA A 73 -12.05 -8.38 6.75
N LEU A 74 -10.85 -7.78 6.84
CA LEU A 74 -10.67 -6.34 6.76
C LEU A 74 -10.97 -5.80 5.35
N ILE A 75 -10.56 -6.54 4.32
CA ILE A 75 -10.83 -6.20 2.92
C ILE A 75 -12.33 -6.23 2.64
N GLN A 76 -13.03 -7.28 3.04
CA GLN A 76 -14.48 -7.41 2.87
C GLN A 76 -15.22 -6.30 3.61
N ALA A 77 -14.90 -6.07 4.89
CA ALA A 77 -15.49 -4.98 5.66
C ALA A 77 -15.27 -3.60 5.01
N CYS A 78 -14.08 -3.36 4.44
CA CYS A 78 -13.78 -2.13 3.70
C CYS A 78 -14.67 -2.00 2.46
N GLN A 79 -14.77 -3.05 1.65
CA GLN A 79 -15.56 -3.06 0.42
C GLN A 79 -17.05 -2.80 0.71
N ASP A 80 -17.61 -3.49 1.70
CA ASP A 80 -19.00 -3.34 2.12
C ASP A 80 -19.30 -1.92 2.60
N ILE A 81 -18.43 -1.37 3.46
CA ILE A 81 -18.61 -0.02 4.00
C ILE A 81 -18.51 1.02 2.87
N VAL A 82 -17.54 0.89 1.98
CA VAL A 82 -17.38 1.81 0.83
C VAL A 82 -18.59 1.74 -0.08
N GLN A 83 -19.11 0.55 -0.38
CA GLN A 83 -20.30 0.41 -1.22
C GLN A 83 -21.51 1.11 -0.58
N ARG A 84 -21.74 0.87 0.72
CA ARG A 84 -22.83 1.52 1.46
C ARG A 84 -22.68 3.05 1.54
N LEU A 85 -21.45 3.57 1.55
CA LEU A 85 -21.19 5.01 1.50
C LEU A 85 -21.54 5.59 0.12
N ARG A 86 -21.16 4.88 -0.96
CA ARG A 86 -21.52 5.27 -2.33
C ARG A 86 -23.03 5.23 -2.57
N ASP A 87 -23.71 4.21 -2.08
CA ASP A 87 -25.18 4.09 -2.18
C ASP A 87 -25.89 5.25 -1.46
N LYS A 88 -25.27 5.80 -0.40
CA LYS A 88 -25.74 7.01 0.30
C LYS A 88 -25.33 8.32 -0.37
N GLY A 89 -24.61 8.29 -1.49
CA GLY A 89 -24.10 9.47 -2.18
C GLY A 89 -23.03 10.22 -1.40
N TYR A 90 -22.26 9.54 -0.54
CA TYR A 90 -21.14 10.18 0.15
C TYR A 90 -20.03 10.54 -0.84
N ASP A 91 -19.68 11.83 -0.88
CA ASP A 91 -18.55 12.35 -1.62
C ASP A 91 -17.39 12.70 -0.68
N ILE A 92 -16.24 12.09 -0.92
CA ILE A 92 -15.01 12.34 -0.15
C ILE A 92 -14.33 13.65 -0.54
N HIS A 93 -14.67 14.23 -1.69
CA HIS A 93 -14.13 15.48 -2.21
C HIS A 93 -15.01 16.70 -1.90
N ASP A 94 -15.87 16.62 -0.88
CA ASP A 94 -16.76 17.72 -0.49
C ASP A 94 -15.95 19.03 -0.27
N PRO A 95 -16.09 20.04 -1.15
CA PRO A 95 -15.22 21.23 -1.18
C PRO A 95 -15.40 22.15 0.04
N ARG A 96 -16.36 21.85 0.92
CA ARG A 96 -16.58 22.56 2.20
C ARG A 96 -15.64 22.11 3.31
N ASP A 97 -14.83 21.09 3.06
CA ASP A 97 -13.90 20.51 4.02
C ASP A 97 -12.50 21.10 3.85
N ASP A 98 -12.14 22.04 4.74
CA ASP A 98 -10.84 22.73 4.76
C ASP A 98 -9.70 21.87 5.37
N ARG A 99 -9.90 20.55 5.51
CA ARG A 99 -8.83 19.62 5.93
C ARG A 99 -7.64 19.62 4.98
N ASP A 100 -7.85 19.94 3.71
CA ASP A 100 -6.84 19.89 2.65
C ASP A 100 -6.23 21.27 2.33
N ALA A 101 -6.06 22.15 3.33
CA ALA A 101 -5.12 23.27 3.22
C ALA A 101 -3.65 22.78 3.24
N ILE A 102 -3.34 21.74 2.46
CA ILE A 102 -1.99 21.40 2.08
C ILE A 102 -1.70 22.25 0.86
N LEU A 103 -0.89 23.29 1.03
CA LEU A 103 -0.39 24.12 -0.04
C LEU A 103 0.45 23.24 -0.98
N THR A 104 -0.16 22.78 -2.07
CA THR A 104 0.41 21.84 -3.04
C THR A 104 1.55 22.44 -3.89
N TYR A 105 2.05 23.63 -3.58
CA TYR A 105 2.97 24.35 -4.47
C TYR A 105 4.45 24.07 -4.23
N GLU A 106 4.84 23.30 -3.21
CA GLU A 106 6.26 22.97 -2.95
C GLU A 106 6.40 21.50 -2.51
N ILE A 107 6.35 20.58 -3.48
CA ILE A 107 6.98 19.26 -3.34
C ILE A 107 8.35 19.37 -3.97
N ASP A 108 9.36 19.69 -3.16
CA ASP A 108 10.76 19.58 -3.57
C ASP A 108 11.11 18.09 -3.65
N HIS A 109 11.21 17.55 -4.87
CA HIS A 109 11.58 16.17 -5.11
C HIS A 109 13.06 15.97 -4.79
N VAL A 110 13.34 15.56 -3.55
CA VAL A 110 14.67 15.07 -3.16
C VAL A 110 14.76 13.60 -3.60
N ASP A 111 15.21 13.40 -4.84
CA ASP A 111 15.68 12.13 -5.42
C ASP A 111 14.81 10.89 -5.10
N THR A 112 13.56 10.89 -5.58
CA THR A 112 12.61 9.81 -5.34
C THR A 112 12.89 8.60 -6.25
N ARG A 113 13.82 7.73 -5.84
CA ARG A 113 13.95 6.39 -6.44
C ARG A 113 12.65 5.58 -6.21
N THR A 114 12.23 4.79 -7.20
CA THR A 114 11.03 3.95 -7.12
C THR A 114 11.24 2.78 -6.16
N VAL A 115 10.19 2.42 -5.42
CA VAL A 115 10.20 1.29 -4.45
C VAL A 115 9.01 0.34 -4.65
N GLY A 116 7.94 0.80 -5.30
CA GLY A 116 6.67 0.08 -5.38
C GLY A 116 6.75 -1.20 -6.22
N GLY A 117 7.10 -1.06 -7.50
CA GLY A 117 7.18 -2.18 -8.45
C GLY A 117 8.26 -3.20 -8.05
N GLU A 118 9.38 -2.71 -7.53
CA GLU A 118 10.52 -3.50 -7.07
C GLU A 118 10.10 -4.46 -5.96
N ARG A 119 9.34 -3.99 -4.97
CA ARG A 119 8.88 -4.84 -3.86
C ARG A 119 7.93 -5.93 -4.33
N VAL A 120 7.03 -5.63 -5.26
CA VAL A 120 6.10 -6.60 -5.83
C VAL A 120 6.86 -7.67 -6.60
N ALA A 121 7.78 -7.28 -7.48
CA ALA A 121 8.61 -8.20 -8.25
C ALA A 121 9.50 -9.08 -7.34
N LEU A 122 10.13 -8.50 -6.32
CA LEU A 122 10.92 -9.25 -5.35
C LEU A 122 10.10 -10.26 -4.54
N LYS A 123 8.86 -9.91 -4.14
CA LYS A 123 7.96 -10.86 -3.47
C LYS A 123 7.59 -12.01 -4.40
N ALA A 124 7.30 -11.74 -5.67
CA ALA A 124 7.01 -12.77 -6.66
C ALA A 124 8.20 -13.73 -6.86
N LEU A 125 9.41 -13.21 -7.07
CA LEU A 125 10.63 -14.02 -7.20
C LEU A 125 10.93 -14.84 -5.95
N ARG A 126 10.62 -14.31 -4.75
CA ARG A 126 10.75 -15.05 -3.49
C ARG A 126 9.78 -16.22 -3.42
N LEU A 127 8.52 -16.02 -3.82
CA LEU A 127 7.51 -17.09 -3.84
C LEU A 127 7.88 -18.20 -4.83
N LEU A 128 8.54 -17.85 -5.95
CA LEU A 128 9.07 -18.80 -6.91
C LEU A 128 10.36 -19.52 -6.44
N GLY A 129 10.90 -19.16 -5.27
CA GLY A 129 12.17 -19.72 -4.79
C GLY A 129 13.36 -19.35 -5.68
N PHE A 130 13.30 -18.23 -6.41
CA PHE A 130 14.27 -17.88 -7.46
C PHE A 130 15.72 -17.86 -6.95
N SER A 131 15.98 -17.25 -5.79
CA SER A 131 17.32 -17.24 -5.21
C SER A 131 17.84 -18.64 -4.88
N GLN A 132 16.95 -19.56 -4.46
CA GLN A 132 17.33 -20.93 -4.16
C GLN A 132 17.70 -21.69 -5.43
N LEU A 133 16.96 -21.49 -6.52
CA LEU A 133 17.29 -22.04 -7.83
C LEU A 133 18.68 -21.59 -8.29
N LEU A 134 18.98 -20.29 -8.22
CA LEU A 134 20.28 -19.77 -8.62
C LEU A 134 21.43 -20.32 -7.76
N ARG A 135 21.21 -20.54 -6.44
CA ARG A 135 22.20 -21.23 -5.59
C ARG A 135 22.46 -22.66 -6.07
N THR A 136 21.43 -23.39 -6.45
CA THR A 136 21.60 -24.78 -6.95
C THR A 136 22.39 -24.83 -8.26
N LEU A 137 22.39 -23.75 -9.04
CA LEU A 137 23.20 -23.58 -10.24
C LEU A 137 24.64 -23.12 -9.96
N GLY A 138 25.03 -22.98 -8.68
CA GLY A 138 26.39 -22.64 -8.27
C GLY A 138 26.69 -21.15 -8.21
N LEU A 139 25.70 -20.27 -8.35
CA LEU A 139 25.91 -18.82 -8.25
C LEU A 139 26.15 -18.41 -6.80
N ASN A 140 27.08 -17.48 -6.60
CA ASN A 140 27.33 -16.88 -5.29
C ASN A 140 26.29 -15.79 -4.96
N GLU A 141 26.24 -15.36 -3.70
CA GLU A 141 25.24 -14.38 -3.23
C GLU A 141 25.29 -13.03 -3.97
N ASN A 142 26.48 -12.58 -4.42
CA ASN A 142 26.57 -11.35 -5.20
C ASN A 142 25.93 -11.53 -6.58
N GLN A 143 26.29 -12.61 -7.28
CA GLN A 143 25.71 -12.98 -8.58
C GLN A 143 24.19 -13.18 -8.48
N ILE A 144 23.71 -13.79 -7.40
CA ILE A 144 22.27 -13.96 -7.16
C ILE A 144 21.57 -12.61 -7.02
N ARG A 145 22.13 -11.67 -6.26
CA ARG A 145 21.57 -10.32 -6.11
C ARG A 145 21.58 -9.57 -7.43
N SER A 146 22.68 -9.62 -8.18
CA SER A 146 22.79 -9.00 -9.51
C SER A 146 21.79 -9.61 -10.50
N ALA A 147 21.66 -10.94 -10.56
CA ALA A 147 20.69 -11.62 -11.41
C ALA A 147 19.24 -11.27 -11.02
N THR A 148 18.95 -11.20 -9.71
CA THR A 148 17.64 -10.79 -9.21
C THR A 148 17.33 -9.35 -9.63
N ALA A 149 18.27 -8.42 -9.45
CA ALA A 149 18.10 -7.03 -9.87
C ALA A 149 17.93 -6.90 -11.39
N LEU A 150 18.66 -7.68 -12.18
CA LEU A 150 18.54 -7.71 -13.64
C LEU A 150 17.15 -8.19 -14.09
N VAL A 151 16.63 -9.27 -13.50
CA VAL A 151 15.29 -9.78 -13.81
C VAL A 151 14.21 -8.76 -13.42
N VAL A 152 14.31 -8.17 -12.22
CA VAL A 152 13.37 -7.12 -11.79
C VAL A 152 13.44 -5.90 -12.70
N GLY A 153 14.64 -5.51 -13.12
CA GLY A 153 14.85 -4.45 -14.10
C GLY A 153 14.13 -4.74 -15.43
N ARG A 154 14.27 -5.94 -15.97
CA ARG A 154 13.55 -6.35 -17.20
C ARG A 154 12.02 -6.35 -17.02
N MET A 155 11.52 -6.62 -15.82
CA MET A 155 10.07 -6.57 -15.54
C MET A 155 9.51 -5.14 -15.46
N LEU A 156 10.29 -4.19 -14.91
CA LEU A 156 9.80 -2.84 -14.58
C LEU A 156 10.27 -1.75 -15.55
N SER A 157 11.43 -1.94 -16.17
CA SER A 157 12.03 -1.03 -17.15
C SER A 157 12.76 -1.85 -18.21
N PRO A 158 12.01 -2.54 -19.11
CA PRO A 158 12.60 -3.40 -20.14
C PRO A 158 13.56 -2.60 -21.02
N GLY A 159 14.75 -3.17 -21.25
CA GLY A 159 15.85 -2.50 -21.92
C GLY A 159 17.10 -3.38 -21.97
N SER A 160 18.22 -2.81 -22.44
CA SER A 160 19.52 -3.47 -22.40
C SER A 160 20.06 -3.60 -20.96
N GLU A 161 21.10 -4.42 -20.77
CA GLU A 161 21.84 -4.55 -19.51
C GLU A 161 22.39 -3.19 -19.08
N LEU A 162 22.89 -2.40 -20.04
CA LEU A 162 23.35 -1.03 -19.83
C LEU A 162 22.22 -0.11 -19.34
N GLN A 163 21.04 -0.19 -19.96
CA GLN A 163 19.88 0.61 -19.54
C GLN A 163 19.39 0.18 -18.16
N THR A 164 19.45 -1.12 -17.87
CA THR A 164 19.09 -1.67 -16.56
C THR A 164 20.08 -1.22 -15.50
N HIS A 165 21.38 -1.19 -15.80
CA HIS A 165 22.43 -0.67 -14.92
C HIS A 165 22.19 0.80 -14.56
N GLN A 166 21.88 1.64 -15.57
CA GLN A 166 21.51 3.05 -15.35
C GLN A 166 20.24 3.18 -14.50
N TRP A 167 19.22 2.36 -14.78
CA TRP A 167 17.98 2.34 -14.00
C TRP A 167 18.21 1.98 -12.53
N MET A 168 19.04 0.99 -12.22
CA MET A 168 19.41 0.62 -10.84
C MET A 168 20.13 1.77 -10.12
N ARG A 169 20.94 2.55 -10.84
CA ARG A 169 21.73 3.65 -10.27
C ARG A 169 20.90 4.90 -9.99
N GLU A 170 20.01 5.26 -10.91
CA GLU A 170 19.42 6.61 -10.95
C GLU A 170 17.93 6.62 -10.63
N ARG A 171 17.21 5.50 -10.82
CA ARG A 171 15.75 5.50 -10.80
C ARG A 171 15.14 4.53 -9.79
N SER A 172 15.82 3.44 -9.46
CA SER A 172 15.26 2.37 -8.64
C SER A 172 15.96 2.21 -7.29
N SER A 173 15.18 1.84 -6.27
CA SER A 173 15.71 1.48 -4.95
C SER A 173 16.03 -0.03 -4.82
N ILE A 174 16.16 -0.73 -5.95
CA ILE A 174 16.33 -2.19 -5.99
C ILE A 174 17.60 -2.65 -5.26
N LEU A 175 18.67 -1.87 -5.33
CA LEU A 175 19.95 -2.18 -4.69
C LEU A 175 19.85 -2.11 -3.16
N GLU A 176 19.15 -1.12 -2.63
CA GLU A 176 18.86 -0.96 -1.20
C GLU A 176 17.97 -2.09 -0.69
N LEU A 177 16.94 -2.47 -1.46
CA LEU A 177 16.04 -3.57 -1.11
C LEU A 177 16.77 -4.91 -1.06
N LEU A 178 17.75 -5.12 -1.94
CA LEU A 178 18.59 -6.32 -1.99
C LEU A 178 19.81 -6.25 -1.06
N ARG A 179 20.07 -5.09 -0.44
CA ARG A 179 21.32 -4.80 0.29
C ARG A 179 22.55 -5.16 -0.56
N ALA A 180 22.52 -4.75 -1.82
CA ALA A 180 23.55 -5.03 -2.82
C ALA A 180 24.27 -3.74 -3.21
N GLU A 181 25.53 -3.87 -3.60
CA GLU A 181 26.24 -2.81 -4.29
C GLU A 181 25.85 -2.81 -5.78
N LEU A 182 26.08 -1.69 -6.47
CA LEU A 182 25.86 -1.61 -7.91
C LEU A 182 26.79 -2.61 -8.61
N PRO A 183 26.27 -3.62 -9.33
CA PRO A 183 27.11 -4.57 -10.05
C PRO A 183 27.82 -3.89 -11.23
N SER A 184 28.99 -4.40 -11.59
CA SER A 184 29.66 -3.91 -12.80
C SER A 184 28.86 -4.27 -14.05
N GLU A 185 28.94 -3.42 -15.08
CA GLU A 185 28.29 -3.68 -16.37
C GLU A 185 28.69 -5.04 -16.94
N ARG A 186 29.99 -5.37 -16.88
CA ARG A 186 30.50 -6.68 -17.30
C ARG A 186 29.81 -7.84 -16.58
N LEU A 187 29.62 -7.75 -15.26
CA LEU A 187 28.93 -8.80 -14.50
C LEU A 187 27.48 -8.95 -14.93
N LEU A 188 26.79 -7.85 -15.27
CA LEU A 188 25.42 -7.91 -15.77
C LEU A 188 25.34 -8.60 -17.14
N TYR A 189 26.28 -8.31 -18.03
CA TYR A 189 26.41 -9.02 -19.31
C TYR A 189 26.73 -10.51 -19.09
N ASP A 190 27.72 -10.83 -18.26
CA ASP A 190 28.10 -12.23 -17.98
C ASP A 190 26.93 -13.06 -17.40
N ILE A 191 26.06 -12.45 -16.59
CA ILE A 191 24.85 -13.09 -16.05
C ILE A 191 23.73 -13.16 -17.09
N GLY A 192 23.59 -12.13 -17.92
CA GLY A 192 22.58 -12.05 -18.97
C GLY A 192 22.82 -13.02 -20.11
N ASP A 193 24.08 -13.28 -20.42
CA ASP A 193 24.57 -14.12 -21.52
C ASP A 193 24.95 -15.54 -21.07
N LEU A 194 24.43 -16.02 -19.93
CA LEU A 194 24.53 -17.42 -19.52
C LEU A 194 23.82 -18.32 -20.56
N HIS A 195 24.56 -18.70 -21.60
CA HIS A 195 24.22 -19.67 -22.63
C HIS A 195 24.29 -21.12 -22.11
#